data_AF-A0A2U1KNR8-F1
#
_entry.id   AF-A0A2U1KNR8-F1
#
_cell.length_a   1.000
_cell.length_b   1.000
_cell.length_c   1.000
_cell.angle_alpha   90.00
_cell.angle_beta   90.00
_cell.angle_gamma   90.00
#
_symmetry.space_group_name_H-M   'P 1'
#
loop_
_entity.id
_entity.type
_entity.pdbx_description
1 polymer ?
#
loop_
_entity_poly.entity_id
_entity_poly.type
_entity_poly.pdbx_seq_one_letter_code
_entity_poly.pdbx_strand_id
1 'polypeptide(L)'
;METNMATVMALNAEIRRIKVRLMEDVPKLEKLAKKKVKGLTKEDLASRCDMVLALPERIQAIPDGSNRSFNASGSSNKIKFDTDRIVGVEYFQESNEANQFRSEYEMRKIRQDEGFDVISQGLDSLKNLARDMNEIFIL
;
A
#
# COMPACT_ATOMS: atom_id res chain seq x y z
N MET A 1 10.87 -12.33 -18.01
CA MET A 1 10.71 -12.50 -16.56
C MET A 1 9.47 -11.72 -16.15
N GLU A 2 8.37 -12.39 -15.84
CA GLU A 2 7.27 -11.73 -15.14
C GLU A 2 7.75 -11.46 -13.71
N THR A 3 7.95 -10.19 -13.36
CA THR A 3 8.11 -9.82 -11.96
C THR A 3 6.73 -9.89 -11.33
N ASN A 4 6.54 -10.82 -10.40
CA ASN A 4 5.31 -10.94 -9.64
C ASN A 4 4.99 -9.56 -9.00
N MET A 5 3.88 -8.95 -9.42
CA MET A 5 3.47 -7.62 -8.97
C MET A 5 3.39 -7.54 -7.44
N ALA A 6 2.98 -8.62 -6.78
CA ALA A 6 2.96 -8.69 -5.32
C ALA A 6 4.38 -8.55 -4.73
N THR A 7 5.38 -9.20 -5.33
CA THR A 7 6.78 -9.08 -4.90
C THR A 7 7.30 -7.66 -5.08
N VAL A 8 7.00 -7.01 -6.21
CA VAL A 8 7.40 -5.61 -6.45
C VAL A 8 6.75 -4.66 -5.45
N MET A 9 5.45 -4.85 -5.16
CA MET A 9 4.73 -4.04 -4.18
C MET A 9 5.26 -4.24 -2.76
N ALA A 10 5.61 -5.48 -2.40
CA ALA A 10 6.20 -5.79 -1.09
C ALA A 10 7.57 -5.12 -0.93
N LEU A 11 8.44 -5.20 -1.94
CA LEU A 11 9.75 -4.53 -1.93
C LEU A 11 9.60 -3.02 -1.84
N ASN A 12 8.69 -2.42 -2.63
CA ASN A 12 8.42 -0.98 -2.57
C ASN A 12 7.88 -0.55 -1.20
N ALA A 13 7.06 -1.37 -0.54
CA ALA A 13 6.60 -1.11 0.82
C ALA A 13 7.76 -1.13 1.84
N GLU A 14 8.71 -2.05 1.66
CA GLU A 14 9.90 -2.10 2.52
C GLU A 14 10.81 -0.89 2.30
N ILE A 15 10.98 -0.43 1.04
CA ILE A 15 11.71 0.81 0.74
C ILE A 15 11.08 1.98 1.51
N ARG A 16 9.75 2.12 1.51
CA ARG A 16 9.06 3.17 2.28
C ARG A 16 9.37 3.08 3.77
N ARG A 17 9.31 1.89 4.37
CA ARG A 17 9.64 1.68 5.79
C ARG A 17 11.09 2.05 6.12
N ILE A 18 12.03 1.70 5.24
CA ILE A 18 13.44 2.02 5.42
C ILE A 18 13.67 3.52 5.30
N LYS A 19 13.09 4.19 4.29
CA LYS A 19 13.19 5.65 4.15
C LYS A 19 12.76 6.39 5.41
N VAL A 20 11.63 5.99 6.01
CA VAL A 20 11.14 6.59 7.26
C VAL A 20 12.15 6.40 8.38
N ARG A 21 12.63 5.17 8.61
CA ARG A 21 13.65 4.89 9.63
C ARG A 21 14.94 5.69 9.43
N LEU A 22 15.41 5.80 8.17
CA LEU A 22 16.60 6.60 7.85
C LEU A 22 16.37 8.08 8.14
N MET A 23 15.20 8.64 7.78
CA MET A 23 14.85 10.03 8.07
C MET A 23 14.78 10.33 9.57
N GLU A 24 14.33 9.38 10.38
CA GLU A 24 14.31 9.50 11.85
C GLU A 24 15.72 9.55 12.46
N ASP A 25 16.70 8.92 11.81
CA ASP A 25 18.09 8.88 12.30
C ASP A 25 18.95 10.05 11.80
N VAL A 26 18.55 10.75 10.74
CA VAL A 26 19.28 11.93 10.22
C VAL A 26 19.54 12.99 11.31
N PRO A 27 18.57 13.40 12.17
CA PRO A 27 18.83 14.39 13.22
C PRO A 27 19.89 13.94 14.24
N LYS A 28 19.99 12.63 14.52
CA LYS A 28 21.05 12.10 15.38
C LYS A 28 22.40 12.18 14.66
N LEU A 29 22.41 11.86 13.38
CA LEU A 29 23.60 11.92 12.54
C LEU A 29 24.13 13.35 12.39
N GLU A 30 23.26 14.36 12.25
CA GLU A 30 23.64 15.78 12.24
C GLU A 30 24.36 16.21 13.52
N LYS A 31 23.89 15.74 14.68
CA LYS A 31 24.54 16.01 15.97
C LYS A 31 25.92 15.36 16.04
N LEU A 32 26.06 14.15 15.50
CA LEU A 32 27.35 13.45 15.45
C LEU A 32 28.31 14.08 14.43
N ALA A 33 27.80 14.59 13.31
CA ALA A 33 28.59 15.22 12.26
C ALA A 33 29.36 16.45 12.77
N LYS A 34 28.73 17.23 13.66
CA LYS A 34 29.31 18.43 14.28
C LYS A 34 30.37 18.13 15.34
N LYS A 35 30.51 16.87 15.80
CA LYS A 35 31.48 16.52 16.83
C LYS A 35 32.89 16.48 16.25
N LYS A 36 33.78 17.30 16.81
CA LYS A 36 35.21 17.25 16.49
C LYS A 36 35.84 16.03 17.18
N VAL A 37 36.49 15.19 16.40
CA VAL A 37 37.28 14.04 16.89
C VAL A 37 38.76 14.29 16.63
N LYS A 38 39.63 13.61 17.39
CA LYS A 38 41.09 13.74 17.24
C LYS A 38 41.49 13.28 15.82
N GLY A 39 42.34 14.07 15.16
CA GLY A 39 42.81 13.77 13.82
C GLY A 39 41.91 14.23 12.66
N LEU A 40 40.76 14.87 12.96
CA LEU A 40 39.88 15.41 11.91
C LEU A 40 40.23 16.87 11.60
N THR A 41 40.48 17.17 10.33
CA THR A 41 40.72 18.56 9.89
C THR A 41 39.41 19.35 9.85
N LYS A 42 39.50 20.68 9.74
CA LYS A 42 38.31 21.54 9.59
C LYS A 42 37.59 21.27 8.26
N GLU A 43 38.35 20.99 7.21
CA GLU A 43 37.84 20.66 5.89
C GLU A 43 37.07 19.33 5.91
N ASP A 44 37.63 18.30 6.53
CA ASP A 44 36.93 17.01 6.67
C ASP A 44 35.64 17.13 7.49
N LEU A 45 35.65 17.97 8.53
CA LEU A 45 34.46 18.24 9.33
C LEU A 45 33.37 18.94 8.50
N ALA A 46 33.73 19.91 7.67
CA ALA A 46 32.81 20.60 6.78
C ALA A 46 32.23 19.62 5.74
N SER A 47 33.08 18.86 5.05
CA SER A 47 32.67 17.82 4.10
C SER A 47 31.72 16.79 4.74
N ARG A 48 31.97 16.40 6.00
CA ARG A 48 31.07 15.52 6.75
C ARG A 48 29.70 16.15 6.98
N CYS A 49 29.66 17.41 7.40
CA CYS A 49 28.41 18.14 7.59
C CYS A 49 27.63 18.25 6.28
N ASP A 50 28.29 18.61 5.18
CA ASP A 50 27.67 18.75 3.86
C ASP A 50 27.11 17.42 3.36
N MET A 51 27.83 16.31 3.56
CA MET A 51 27.33 14.97 3.24
C MET A 51 26.04 14.64 4.01
N VAL A 52 25.98 14.97 5.30
CA VAL A 52 24.79 14.71 6.12
C VAL A 52 23.62 15.62 5.71
N LEU A 53 23.89 16.89 5.38
CA LEU A 53 22.88 17.83 4.88
C LEU A 53 22.23 17.37 3.57
N ALA A 54 22.98 16.66 2.72
CA ALA A 54 22.45 16.12 1.46
C ALA A 54 21.64 14.81 1.64
N LEU A 55 21.68 14.16 2.82
CA LEU A 55 21.01 12.87 3.02
C LEU A 55 19.48 12.92 2.89
N PRO A 56 18.75 13.90 3.46
CA PRO A 56 17.30 13.97 3.32
C PRO A 56 16.84 13.97 1.86
N GLU A 57 17.46 14.81 1.04
CA GLU A 57 17.14 14.91 -0.39
C GLU A 57 17.46 13.59 -1.11
N ARG A 58 18.63 13.01 -0.84
CA ARG A 58 19.04 11.73 -1.43
C ARG A 58 18.12 10.57 -1.03
N ILE A 59 17.65 10.53 0.22
CA ILE A 59 16.70 9.50 0.70
C ILE A 59 15.35 9.68 0.00
N GLN A 60 14.87 10.91 -0.14
CA GLN A 60 13.60 11.19 -0.79
C GLN A 60 13.63 10.89 -2.30
N ALA A 61 14.76 11.14 -2.97
CA ALA A 61 14.96 10.89 -4.39
C ALA A 61 14.89 9.40 -4.80
N ILE A 62 15.06 8.46 -3.84
CA ILE A 62 14.96 7.02 -4.13
C ILE A 62 13.52 6.70 -4.58
N PRO A 63 13.29 6.00 -5.71
CA PRO A 63 11.95 5.57 -6.09
C PRO A 63 11.45 4.45 -5.17
N ASP A 64 10.26 4.62 -4.59
CA ASP A 64 9.64 3.66 -3.64
C ASP A 64 8.24 3.21 -4.08
N GLY A 65 7.91 3.46 -5.34
CA GLY A 65 6.60 3.20 -5.93
C GLY A 65 5.47 4.11 -5.43
N SER A 66 5.71 5.01 -4.48
CA SER A 66 4.72 5.98 -3.98
C SER A 66 4.49 7.12 -4.96
N ASN A 67 5.49 7.45 -5.77
CA ASN A 67 5.44 8.51 -6.79
C ASN A 67 4.62 8.11 -8.03
N ARG A 68 4.00 6.93 -8.04
CA ARG A 68 2.81 6.71 -8.87
C ARG A 68 1.73 7.57 -8.25
N SER A 69 1.76 8.85 -8.63
CA SER A 69 0.67 9.76 -8.44
C SER A 69 -0.58 8.97 -8.78
N PHE A 70 -1.41 8.73 -7.76
CA PHE A 70 -2.83 8.69 -7.99
C PHE A 70 -3.19 10.07 -8.55
N ASN A 71 -2.87 10.29 -9.83
CA ASN A 71 -3.70 11.05 -10.73
C ASN A 71 -4.96 10.18 -10.91
N ALA A 72 -5.70 10.00 -9.80
CA ALA A 72 -7.14 9.97 -9.89
C ALA A 72 -7.49 11.34 -10.49
N SER A 73 -7.50 11.37 -11.82
CA SER A 73 -8.08 12.43 -12.62
C SER A 73 -9.56 12.44 -12.28
N GLY A 74 -9.87 13.12 -11.18
CA GLY A 74 -11.19 13.39 -10.63
C GLY A 74 -11.10 14.72 -9.89
N SER A 75 -10.67 15.74 -10.64
CA SER A 75 -10.68 17.17 -10.37
C SER A 75 -10.93 17.61 -8.91
N SER A 76 -9.88 18.10 -8.23
CA SER A 76 -10.07 19.00 -7.09
C SER A 76 -10.61 20.34 -7.61
N ASN A 77 -11.88 20.37 -8.02
CA ASN A 77 -12.58 21.62 -8.17
C ASN A 77 -12.67 22.24 -6.78
N LYS A 78 -12.11 23.44 -6.62
CA LYS A 78 -12.23 24.26 -5.41
C LYS A 78 -13.71 24.43 -5.07
N ILE A 79 -14.24 23.61 -4.18
CA ILE A 79 -15.61 23.73 -3.68
C ILE A 79 -15.63 24.92 -2.72
N LYS A 80 -16.18 26.05 -3.18
CA LYS A 80 -16.63 27.12 -2.30
C LYS A 80 -18.05 26.76 -1.88
N PHE A 81 -18.23 26.42 -0.61
CA PHE A 81 -19.57 26.24 -0.04
C PHE A 81 -20.15 27.63 0.19
N ASP A 82 -20.98 28.10 -0.74
CA ASP A 82 -21.86 29.24 -0.52
C ASP A 82 -23.12 28.70 0.14
N THR A 83 -23.22 28.89 1.46
CA THR A 83 -24.15 28.20 2.37
C THR A 83 -25.59 28.70 2.26
N ASP A 84 -26.03 29.18 1.09
CA ASP A 84 -27.34 29.82 0.91
C ASP A 84 -28.22 29.17 -0.17
N ARG A 85 -27.76 28.12 -0.85
CA ARG A 85 -28.61 27.38 -1.80
C ARG A 85 -29.22 26.15 -1.13
N ILE A 86 -30.43 26.38 -0.62
CA ILE A 86 -31.54 25.43 -0.40
C ILE A 86 -31.17 24.02 -0.88
N VAL A 87 -30.96 23.12 0.09
CA VAL A 87 -30.80 21.68 -0.08
C VAL A 87 -32.06 21.11 -0.74
N GLY A 88 -32.11 21.16 -2.07
CA GLY A 88 -33.08 20.47 -2.88
C GLY A 88 -32.78 18.97 -2.91
N VAL A 89 -33.82 18.16 -2.73
CA VAL A 89 -33.89 16.69 -2.75
C VAL A 89 -33.49 16.07 -4.13
N GLU A 90 -32.73 16.80 -4.94
CA GLU A 90 -32.40 16.46 -6.33
C GLU A 90 -30.88 16.26 -6.55
N TYR A 91 -30.11 16.08 -5.46
CA TYR A 91 -28.66 15.91 -5.52
C TYR A 91 -28.17 14.48 -5.79
N PHE A 92 -29.06 13.49 -5.77
CA PHE A 92 -28.72 12.11 -6.09
C PHE A 92 -29.35 11.71 -7.42
N GLN A 93 -28.70 12.11 -8.51
CA GLN A 93 -28.96 11.49 -9.80
C GLN A 93 -28.11 10.22 -9.86
N GLU A 94 -28.69 9.08 -9.45
CA GLU A 94 -28.10 7.77 -9.73
C GLU A 94 -27.95 7.65 -11.25
N SER A 95 -26.74 7.86 -11.76
CA SER A 95 -26.49 7.64 -13.18
C SER A 95 -26.72 6.16 -13.47
N ASN A 96 -27.24 5.84 -14.66
CA ASN A 96 -27.43 4.45 -15.09
C ASN A 96 -26.12 3.62 -14.97
N GLU A 97 -24.98 4.28 -15.04
CA GLU A 97 -23.65 3.69 -14.87
C GLU A 97 -23.41 3.20 -13.43
N ALA A 98 -23.82 3.96 -12.41
CA ALA A 98 -23.71 3.55 -11.00
C ALA A 98 -24.53 2.30 -10.70
N ASN A 99 -25.71 2.18 -11.32
CA ASN A 99 -26.56 0.99 -11.20
C ASN A 99 -25.94 -0.24 -11.87
N GLN A 100 -25.21 -0.06 -12.98
CA GLN A 100 -24.46 -1.16 -13.60
C GLN A 100 -23.31 -1.64 -12.72
N PHE A 101 -22.50 -0.74 -12.16
CA PHE A 101 -21.41 -1.12 -11.26
C PHE A 101 -21.91 -1.86 -10.01
N ARG A 102 -23.02 -1.40 -9.43
CA ARG A 102 -23.62 -2.05 -8.26
C ARG A 102 -24.13 -3.45 -8.60
N SER A 103 -24.85 -3.60 -9.71
CA SER A 103 -25.32 -4.91 -10.19
C SER A 103 -24.15 -5.86 -10.48
N GLU A 104 -23.10 -5.38 -11.12
CA GLU A 104 -21.92 -6.17 -11.45
C GLU A 104 -21.14 -6.61 -10.19
N TYR A 105 -21.08 -5.76 -9.16
CA TYR A 105 -20.51 -6.10 -7.86
C TYR A 105 -21.31 -7.21 -7.16
N GLU A 106 -22.64 -7.07 -7.09
CA GLU A 106 -23.51 -8.10 -6.48
C GLU A 106 -23.39 -9.43 -7.22
N MET A 107 -23.37 -9.41 -8.56
CA MET A 107 -23.17 -10.61 -9.38
C MET A 107 -21.80 -11.26 -9.14
N ARG A 108 -20.73 -10.47 -8.93
CA ARG A 108 -19.41 -11.03 -8.59
C ARG A 108 -19.38 -11.64 -7.20
N LYS A 109 -20.09 -11.04 -6.25
CA LYS A 109 -20.21 -11.55 -4.88
C LYS A 109 -20.94 -12.90 -4.86
N ILE A 110 -22.10 -13.00 -5.52
CA ILE A 110 -22.85 -14.26 -5.66
C ILE A 110 -21.96 -15.36 -6.26
N ARG A 111 -21.20 -15.04 -7.31
CA ARG A 111 -20.31 -16.01 -7.97
C ARG A 111 -19.18 -16.51 -7.06
N GLN A 112 -18.73 -15.68 -6.11
CA GLN A 112 -17.75 -16.10 -5.10
C GLN A 112 -18.38 -16.97 -4.03
N ASP A 113 -19.59 -16.65 -3.60
CA ASP A 113 -20.36 -17.45 -2.63
C ASP A 113 -20.64 -18.85 -3.19
N GLU A 114 -21.04 -18.97 -4.46
CA GLU A 114 -21.16 -20.26 -5.17
C GLU A 114 -19.83 -21.05 -5.22
N GLY A 115 -18.71 -20.34 -5.37
CA GLY A 115 -17.38 -20.94 -5.33
C GLY A 115 -17.04 -21.53 -3.95
N PHE A 116 -17.48 -20.89 -2.87
CA PHE A 116 -17.31 -21.41 -1.51
C PHE A 116 -18.13 -22.69 -1.28
N ASP A 117 -19.31 -22.81 -1.88
CA ASP A 117 -20.12 -24.04 -1.79
C ASP A 117 -19.42 -25.23 -2.45
N VAL A 118 -18.82 -25.02 -3.64
CA VAL A 118 -18.06 -26.07 -4.35
C VAL A 118 -16.83 -26.50 -3.55
N ILE A 119 -16.11 -25.54 -2.95
CA ILE A 119 -14.96 -25.83 -2.08
C ILE A 119 -15.42 -26.63 -0.85
N SER A 120 -16.52 -26.23 -0.22
CA SER A 120 -17.06 -26.90 0.97
C SER A 120 -17.44 -28.36 0.65
N GLN A 121 -18.14 -28.61 -0.45
CA GLN A 121 -18.47 -29.96 -0.91
C GLN A 121 -17.22 -30.80 -1.24
N GLY A 122 -16.21 -30.18 -1.87
CA GLY A 122 -14.94 -30.84 -2.15
C GLY A 122 -14.19 -31.24 -0.88
N LEU A 123 -14.17 -30.35 0.13
CA LEU A 123 -13.57 -30.63 1.43
C LEU A 123 -14.33 -31.72 2.20
N ASP A 124 -15.66 -31.72 2.17
CA ASP A 124 -16.47 -32.79 2.78
C ASP A 124 -16.24 -34.13 2.08
N SER A 125 -16.14 -34.14 0.75
CA SER A 125 -15.80 -35.35 -0.02
C SER A 125 -14.42 -35.88 0.35
N LEU A 126 -13.43 -35.00 0.47
CA LEU A 126 -12.07 -35.38 0.88
C LEU A 126 -12.02 -35.90 2.32
N LYS A 127 -12.81 -35.29 3.22
CA LYS A 127 -12.96 -35.72 4.62
C LYS A 127 -13.59 -37.11 4.71
N ASN A 128 -14.63 -37.38 3.93
CA ASN A 128 -15.27 -38.68 3.88
C ASN A 128 -14.31 -39.75 3.32
N LEU A 129 -13.60 -39.45 2.23
CA LEU A 129 -12.59 -40.37 1.68
C LEU A 129 -11.46 -40.67 2.69
N ALA A 130 -10.95 -39.65 3.38
CA ALA A 130 -9.93 -39.84 4.41
C ALA A 130 -10.45 -40.68 5.59
N ARG A 131 -11.73 -40.51 5.95
CA ARG A 131 -12.38 -41.32 6.98
C ARG A 131 -12.53 -42.77 6.54
N ASP A 132 -13.04 -43.01 5.33
CA ASP A 132 -13.21 -44.35 4.76
C ASP A 132 -11.85 -45.09 4.67
N MET A 133 -10.79 -44.38 4.26
CA MET A 133 -9.43 -44.94 4.24
C MET A 133 -8.89 -45.29 5.64
N ASN A 134 -9.29 -44.53 6.67
CA ASN A 134 -8.89 -44.80 8.06
C ASN A 134 -9.74 -45.91 8.70
N GLU A 135 -11.00 -46.06 8.32
CA GLU A 135 -11.88 -47.16 8.75
C GLU A 135 -11.46 -48.52 8.13
N ILE A 136 -10.82 -48.54 6.96
CA ILE A 136 -10.23 -49.75 6.34
C ILE A 136 -8.97 -50.25 7.07
N PHE A 137 -8.31 -49.42 7.88
CA PHE A 137 -7.09 -49.82 8.61
C PHE A 137 -7.37 -50.41 10.01
N ILE A 138 -8.64 -50.47 10.44
CA ILE A 138 -9.04 -50.95 11.79
C ILE A 138 -9.95 -52.20 11.72
N LEU A 139 -10.17 -52.78 10.53
CA LEU A 139 -10.77 -54.11 10.31
C LEU A 139 -9.74 -55.05 9.67
#